data_AF-F3FZ96-F1
#
_entry.id   AF-F3FZ96-F1
#
_cell.length_a   1.000
_cell.length_b   1.000
_cell.length_c   1.000
_cell.angle_alpha   90.00
_cell.angle_beta   90.00
_cell.angle_gamma   90.00
#
_symmetry.space_group_name_H-M   'P 1'
#
loop_
_entity.id
_entity.type
_entity.pdbx_description
1 polymer ?
#
loop_
_entity_poly.entity_id
_entity_poly.type
_entity_poly.pdbx_seq_one_letter_code
_entity_poly.pdbx_strand_id
1 'polypeptide(L)' 'MTTEADAVWAGIQVLNAEERSNYPLALNVDDLGEGFLLNAQTVV' A
#
# COMPACT_ATOMS: atom_id res chain seq x y z
N MET A 1 22.90 21.96 -5.71
CA MET A 1 21.53 22.06 -6.26
C MET A 1 20.87 20.72 -6.00
N THR A 2 20.07 20.64 -4.94
CA THR A 2 19.13 19.53 -4.75
C THR A 2 18.08 19.65 -5.85
N THR A 3 17.81 18.56 -6.55
CA THR A 3 16.84 18.57 -7.63
C THR A 3 15.45 18.63 -7.00
N GLU A 4 14.47 19.27 -7.63
CA GLU A 4 13.07 19.32 -7.14
C GLU A 4 12.52 17.92 -6.81
N ALA A 5 12.97 16.89 -7.54
CA ALA A 5 12.67 15.50 -7.26
C ALA A 5 13.18 15.04 -5.88
N ASP A 6 14.40 15.41 -5.48
CA ASP A 6 14.98 15.05 -4.18
C ASP A 6 14.20 15.68 -3.02
N ALA A 7 13.63 16.88 -3.23
CA ALA A 7 12.80 17.55 -2.24
C ALA A 7 11.44 16.87 -2.03
N VAL A 8 10.82 16.34 -3.10
CA VAL A 8 9.53 15.63 -3.03
C VAL A 8 9.64 14.31 -2.26
N TRP A 9 10.79 13.64 -2.34
CA TRP A 9 11.05 12.38 -1.65
C TRP A 9 11.72 12.56 -0.29
N ALA A 10 11.89 13.79 0.19
CA ALA A 10 12.51 14.07 1.48
C ALA A 10 11.73 13.41 2.62
N GLY A 11 12.39 12.52 3.36
CA GLY A 11 11.78 11.75 4.46
C GLY A 11 11.17 10.41 4.03
N ILE A 12 11.18 10.09 2.73
CA ILE A 12 10.78 8.78 2.22
C ILE A 12 12.04 7.92 2.03
N GLN A 13 12.05 6.74 2.64
CA GLN A 13 13.13 5.76 2.49
C GLN A 13 12.57 4.47 1.89
N VAL A 14 13.10 4.06 0.74
CA VAL A 14 12.80 2.75 0.16
C VAL A 14 13.57 1.69 0.93
N LEU A 15 12.86 0.79 1.62
CA LEU A 15 13.47 -0.35 2.31
C LEU A 15 13.61 -1.57 1.39
N ASN A 16 12.62 -1.78 0.52
CA ASN A 16 12.60 -2.85 -0.47
C ASN A 16 11.65 -2.46 -1.62
N ALA A 17 11.95 -2.90 -2.84
CA ALA A 17 11.10 -2.77 -4.00
C ALA A 17 11.11 -4.09 -4.76
N GLU A 18 9.94 -4.70 -4.91
CA GLU A 18 9.76 -5.95 -5.66
C GLU A 18 8.63 -5.74 -6.67
N GLU A 19 8.90 -6.04 -7.93
CA GLU A 19 7.88 -5.98 -8.97
C GLU A 19 7.11 -7.31 -8.98
N ARG A 20 5.81 -7.26 -8.67
CA ARG A 20 4.91 -8.43 -8.73
C ARG A 20 3.80 -8.20 -9.73
N SER A 21 3.60 -9.19 -10.58
CA SER A 21 2.49 -9.25 -11.55
C SER A 21 1.22 -9.90 -11.00
N ASN A 22 1.28 -10.52 -9.82
CA ASN A 22 0.14 -11.12 -9.14
C ASN A 22 0.22 -10.86 -7.62
N TYR A 23 -0.89 -10.39 -7.04
CA TYR A 23 -1.07 -10.18 -5.61
C TYR A 23 -2.26 -11.03 -5.14
N PRO A 24 -2.02 -12.22 -4.54
CA PRO A 24 -3.08 -13.16 -4.18
C PRO A 24 -3.77 -12.78 -2.86
N LEU A 25 -4.02 -11.49 -2.66
CA LEU A 25 -4.68 -10.96 -1.48
C LEU A 25 -5.75 -9.96 -1.93
N ALA A 26 -7.00 -10.24 -1.56
CA ALA A 26 -8.09 -9.27 -1.61
C ALA A 26 -8.46 -8.86 -0.19
N LEU A 27 -8.43 -7.55 0.09
CA LEU A 27 -8.89 -6.98 1.36
C LEU A 27 -10.10 -6.10 1.08
N ASN A 28 -11.24 -6.44 1.67
CA ASN A 28 -12.45 -5.64 1.61
C ASN A 28 -12.66 -4.91 2.94
N VAL A 29 -13.11 -3.65 2.84
CA VAL A 29 -13.45 -2.82 4.00
C VAL A 29 -14.90 -2.40 3.87
N ASP A 30 -15.72 -2.80 4.84
CA ASP A 30 -17.11 -2.31 4.92
C ASP A 30 -17.12 -1.05 5.81
N ASP A 31 -17.49 0.10 5.23
CA ASP A 31 -17.47 1.43 5.86
C ASP A 31 -18.88 1.97 6.14
N LEU A 32 -19.82 1.07 6.47
CA LEU A 32 -21.26 1.33 6.62
C LEU A 32 -21.65 2.20 7.84
N GLY A 33 -20.72 2.92 8.47
CA GLY A 33 -20.99 3.87 9.56
C GLY A 33 -21.16 3.24 10.95
N GLU A 34 -21.26 1.92 11.08
CA GLU A 34 -21.25 1.16 12.35
C GLU A 34 -19.92 0.42 12.57
N GLY A 35 -18.82 1.16 12.49
CA GLY A 35 -17.46 0.61 12.59
C GLY A 35 -16.94 0.01 11.29
N PHE A 36 -15.66 -0.37 11.28
CA PHE A 36 -15.00 -0.97 10.12
C PHE A 36 -14.99 -2.49 10.25
N LEU A 37 -15.42 -3.19 9.19
CA LEU A 37 -15.17 -4.62 9.03
C LEU A 37 -14.09 -4.83 7.99
N LEU A 38 -13.11 -5.69 8.30
CA LEU A 38 -12.01 -6.01 7.39
C LEU A 38 -12.08 -7.49 7.04
N ASN A 39 -12.25 -7.80 5.75
CA ASN A 39 -12.32 -9.16 5.23
C ASN A 39 -11.14 -9.42 4.29
N ALA A 40 -10.21 -10.29 4.69
CA ALA A 40 -9.06 -10.69 3.89
C ALA A 40 -9.29 -12.06 3.25
N GLN A 41 -9.06 -12.16 1.94
CA GLN A 41 -9.11 -13.41 1.18
C GLN A 41 -7.75 -13.65 0.55
N THR A 42 -7.21 -14.85 0.77
CA THR A 42 -5.93 -15.30 0.22
C THR A 42 -6.14 -16.51 -0.68
N VAL A 43 -5.40 -16.61 -1.77
CA VAL A 43 -5.31 -17.86 -2.54
C VAL A 43 -4.27 -18.77 -1.87
N VAL A 44 -4.66 -20.00 -1.52
CA VAL A 44 -3.78 -21.05 -0.97
C VAL A 44 -2.94 -21.73 -2.04
#